data_AF-A0A3B0V872-F1
#
_entry.id   AF-A0A3B0V872-F1
#
_cell.length_a   1.000
_cell.length_b   1.000
_cell.length_c   1.000
_cell.angle_alpha   90.00
_cell.angle_beta   90.00
_cell.angle_gamma   90.00
#
_symmetry.space_group_name_H-M   'P 1'
#
loop_
_entity.id
_entity.type
_entity.pdbx_description
1 polymer ?
#
loop_
_entity_poly.entity_id
_entity_poly.type
_entity_poly.pdbx_seq_one_letter_code
_entity_poly.pdbx_strand_id
1 'polypeptide(L)' 'MYFEIIGEISEIEIIAKGNGVRRRYLLNERYGNGRWRKLKGVTTVRLNNGRIRQAEIHWYEAHGIGRRLFKIKRYLE' A
#
# COMPACT_ATOMS: atom_id res chain seq x y z
N MET A 1 2.31 7.30 10.90
CA MET A 1 2.72 6.16 10.06
C MET A 1 3.54 5.25 10.95
N TYR A 2 3.20 3.96 11.06
CA TYR A 2 3.81 3.06 12.07
C TYR A 2 5.15 2.44 11.62
N PHE A 3 5.51 2.64 10.36
CA PHE A 3 6.71 2.09 9.75
C PHE A 3 7.15 2.97 8.57
N GLU A 4 8.42 2.86 8.22
CA GLU A 4 9.05 3.48 7.05
C GLU A 4 9.36 2.40 6.01
N ILE A 5 9.18 2.70 4.73
CA ILE A 5 9.60 1.80 3.64
C ILE A 5 11.05 2.16 3.30
N ILE A 6 11.96 1.20 3.48
CA ILE A 6 13.38 1.35 3.15
C ILE A 6 13.67 0.55 1.88
N GLY A 7 13.82 1.26 0.77
CA GLY A 7 14.15 0.66 -0.52
C GLY A 7 12.94 0.45 -1.44
N GLU A 8 13.12 -0.38 -2.45
CA GLU A 8 12.12 -0.61 -3.48
C GLU A 8 11.04 -1.60 -3.01
N ILE A 9 9.87 -1.51 -3.65
CA ILE A 9 8.79 -2.48 -3.47
C ILE A 9 8.88 -3.45 -4.65
N SER A 10 9.17 -4.72 -4.35
CA SER A 10 9.21 -5.81 -5.32
C SER A 10 7.89 -6.58 -5.33
N GLU A 11 7.76 -7.54 -6.25
CA GLU A 11 6.62 -8.48 -6.32
C GLU A 11 5.25 -7.78 -6.31
N ILE A 12 5.18 -6.65 -7.04
CA ILE A 12 3.98 -5.82 -7.04
C ILE A 12 2.87 -6.54 -7.82
N GLU A 13 1.74 -6.76 -7.16
CA GLU A 13 0.55 -7.36 -7.74
C GLU A 13 -0.70 -6.50 -7.48
N ILE A 14 -1.60 -6.46 -8.46
CA ILE A 14 -2.91 -5.81 -8.32
C ILE A 14 -3.90 -6.80 -7.71
N ILE A 15 -4.35 -6.54 -6.49
CA ILE A 15 -5.34 -7.38 -5.80
C ILE A 15 -6.78 -6.95 -6.05
N ALA A 16 -7.02 -5.68 -6.40
CA ALA A 16 -8.32 -5.19 -6.82
C ALA A 16 -8.19 -3.94 -7.70
N LYS A 17 -9.14 -3.72 -8.60
CA LYS A 17 -9.20 -2.54 -9.49
C LYS A 17 -10.63 -2.02 -9.63
N GLY A 18 -10.77 -0.70 -9.80
CA GLY A 18 -12.06 -0.05 -10.07
C GLY A 18 -13.11 -0.39 -9.02
N ASN A 19 -14.27 -0.91 -9.45
CA ASN A 19 -15.39 -1.26 -8.57
C ASN A 19 -15.07 -2.39 -7.58
N GLY A 20 -14.07 -3.24 -7.87
CA GLY A 20 -13.60 -4.26 -6.92
C GLY A 20 -12.87 -3.67 -5.71
N VAL A 21 -12.50 -2.38 -5.74
CA VAL A 21 -11.90 -1.69 -4.59
C VAL A 21 -13.00 -1.35 -3.59
N ARG A 22 -13.19 -2.20 -2.58
CA ARG A 22 -14.24 -2.04 -1.54
C ARG A 22 -14.28 -0.65 -0.88
N ARG A 23 -13.14 0.03 -0.75
CA ARG A 23 -13.03 1.37 -0.15
C ARG A 23 -13.01 2.52 -1.16
N ARG A 24 -13.39 2.27 -2.44
CA ARG A 24 -13.33 3.27 -3.53
C ARG A 24 -14.02 4.59 -3.18
N TYR A 25 -15.22 4.53 -2.60
CA TYR A 25 -15.97 5.73 -2.23
C TYR A 25 -15.20 6.61 -1.23
N LEU A 26 -14.72 6.01 -0.13
CA LEU A 26 -13.91 6.73 0.88
C LEU A 26 -12.60 7.27 0.30
N LEU A 27 -11.96 6.53 -0.62
CA LEU A 27 -10.74 6.98 -1.28
C LEU A 27 -11.01 8.19 -2.19
N ASN A 28 -12.13 8.16 -2.92
CA ASN A 28 -12.57 9.28 -3.75
C ASN A 28 -12.88 10.52 -2.90
N GLU A 29 -13.59 10.34 -1.79
CA GLU A 29 -13.95 11.43 -0.88
C GLU A 29 -12.70 12.09 -0.26
N ARG A 30 -11.71 11.28 0.14
CA ARG A 30 -10.53 11.79 0.85
C ARG A 30 -9.43 12.32 -0.07
N TYR A 31 -9.23 11.71 -1.23
CA TYR A 31 -8.06 11.97 -2.08
C TYR A 31 -8.43 12.42 -3.50
N GLY A 32 -9.73 12.50 -3.81
CA GLY A 32 -10.22 12.83 -5.14
C GLY A 32 -10.55 11.59 -5.97
N ASN A 33 -11.36 11.82 -7.01
CA ASN A 33 -11.81 10.78 -7.91
C ASN A 33 -10.62 10.18 -8.67
N GLY A 34 -10.49 8.85 -8.60
CA GLY A 34 -9.42 8.14 -9.28
C GLY A 34 -9.81 6.73 -9.70
N ARG A 35 -9.11 6.20 -10.71
CA ARG A 35 -9.17 4.77 -11.05
C ARG A 35 -8.33 3.98 -10.04
N TRP A 36 -8.90 3.81 -8.85
CA TRP A 36 -8.23 3.15 -7.75
C TRP A 36 -7.85 1.71 -8.08
N ARG A 37 -6.64 1.36 -7.69
CA ARG A 37 -6.11 0.01 -7.62
C ARG A 37 -5.72 -0.24 -6.17
N LYS A 38 -5.98 -1.44 -5.68
CA LYS A 38 -5.39 -1.92 -4.45
C LYS A 38 -4.28 -2.87 -4.85
N LEU A 39 -3.08 -2.65 -4.34
CA LEU A 39 -1.90 -3.42 -4.67
C LEU A 39 -1.31 -4.07 -3.43
N LYS A 40 -0.60 -5.16 -3.64
CA LYS A 40 0.32 -5.76 -2.67
C LYS A 40 1.73 -5.77 -3.25
N GLY A 41 2.73 -5.90 -2.39
CA GLY A 41 4.12 -6.08 -2.78
C GLY A 41 4.98 -6.38 -1.55
N VAL A 42 6.24 -6.70 -1.78
CA VAL A 42 7.21 -7.02 -0.74
C VAL A 42 8.21 -5.88 -0.62
N THR A 43 8.56 -5.51 0.60
CA THR A 43 9.60 -4.50 0.82
C THR A 43 10.22 -4.64 2.21
N THR A 44 11.36 -3.97 2.39
CA THR A 44 12.00 -3.82 3.70
C THR A 44 11.40 -2.62 4.42
N VAL A 45 11.02 -2.80 5.68
CA VAL A 45 10.41 -1.74 6.50
C VAL A 45 11.19 -1.49 7.78
N ARG A 46 11.31 -0.22 8.18
CA ARG A 46 11.74 0.18 9.53
C ARG A 46 10.52 0.31 10.43
N LEU A 47 10.48 -0.42 11.52
CA LEU A 47 9.47 -0.27 12.56
C LEU A 47 9.83 0.90 13.49
N ASN A 48 8.84 1.39 14.25
CA ASN A 48 9.03 2.48 15.21
C ASN A 48 10.11 2.22 16.28
N ASN A 49 10.37 0.96 16.59
CA ASN A 49 11.42 0.52 17.51
C ASN A 49 12.80 0.37 16.85
N GLY A 50 12.96 0.82 15.60
CA GLY A 50 14.19 0.75 14.83
C GLY A 50 14.47 -0.59 14.18
N ARG A 51 13.69 -1.64 14.46
CA ARG A 51 13.87 -2.96 13.83
C ARG A 51 13.59 -2.88 12.33
N ILE A 52 14.45 -3.51 11.55
CA ILE A 52 14.31 -3.64 10.10
C ILE A 52 13.84 -5.05 9.81
N ARG A 53 12.76 -5.19 9.02
CA ARG A 53 12.19 -6.50 8.65
C ARG A 53 11.66 -6.48 7.22
N GLN A 54 11.65 -7.64 6.58
CA GLN A 54 10.89 -7.83 5.33
C GLN A 54 9.41 -8.05 5.60
N ALA A 55 8.56 -7.39 4.82
CA ALA A 55 7.11 -7.45 4.98
C ALA A 55 6.37 -7.39 3.65
N GLU A 56 5.26 -8.13 3.57
CA GLU A 56 4.24 -7.89 2.56
C GLU A 56 3.42 -6.67 2.97
N ILE A 57 3.38 -5.67 2.10
CA ILE A 57 2.63 -4.44 2.29
C ILE A 57 1.51 -4.31 1.26
N HIS A 58 0.37 -3.76 1.68
CA HIS A 58 -0.73 -3.41 0.79
C HIS A 58 -0.95 -1.90 0.80
N TRP A 59 -1.31 -1.32 -0.35
CA TRP A 59 -1.66 0.08 -0.47
C TRP A 59 -2.73 0.29 -1.55
N TYR A 60 -3.22 1.52 -1.64
CA TYR A 60 -4.09 1.97 -2.71
C TYR A 60 -3.35 2.97 -3.60
N GLU A 61 -3.59 2.92 -4.89
CA GLU A 61 -2.96 3.83 -5.85
C GLU A 61 -3.94 4.22 -6.95
N ALA A 62 -3.91 5.48 -7.34
CA ALA A 62 -4.59 5.97 -8.52
C ALA A 62 -3.68 6.90 -9.32
N HIS A 63 -3.84 6.88 -10.65
CA HIS A 63 -3.13 7.79 -11.54
C HIS A 63 -3.43 9.26 -11.15
N GLY A 64 -2.40 10.10 -11.10
CA GLY A 64 -2.51 11.51 -10.67
C GLY A 64 -2.64 11.73 -9.16
N ILE A 65 -2.94 10.70 -8.35
CA ILE A 65 -3.07 10.79 -6.88
C ILE A 65 -1.87 10.15 -6.16
N GLY A 66 -1.30 9.11 -6.76
CA GLY A 66 -0.18 8.35 -6.21
C GLY A 66 -0.60 7.31 -5.16
N ARG A 67 0.38 6.82 -4.40
CA ARG A 67 0.22 5.73 -3.43
C ARG A 67 -0.29 6.27 -2.09
N ARG A 68 -1.29 5.60 -1.51
CA ARG A 68 -2.00 5.99 -0.28
C ARG A 68 -2.26 4.79 0.62
N LEU A 69 -2.35 5.08 1.92
CA LEU A 69 -2.79 4.14 2.97
C LEU A 69 -2.02 2.80 2.97
N PHE A 70 -0.69 2.88 3.02
CA PHE A 70 0.16 1.69 3.20
C PHE A 70 -0.16 0.97 4.51
N LYS A 71 -0.14 -0.36 4.46
CA LYS A 71 -0.32 -1.23 5.62
C LYS A 71 0.49 -2.52 5.48
N ILE A 72 1.26 -2.86 6.51
CA ILE A 72 1.87 -4.19 6.66
C ILE A 72 0.76 -5.24 6.81
N LYS A 73 0.84 -6.30 6.01
CA LYS A 73 -0.07 -7.45 6.08
C LYS A 73 0.51 -8.63 6.81
N ARG A 74 1.78 -8.92 6.58
CA ARG A 74 2.54 -9.95 7.29
C ARG A 74 4.03 -9.65 7.18
N TYR A 75 4.78 -10.12 8.15
CA TYR A 75 6.23 -10.22 8.06
C TYR A 75 6.59 -11.51 7.31
N LEU A 76 7.67 -11.49 6.54
CA LEU A 76 8.12 -12.63 5.72
C LEU A 76 9.34 -13.36 6.30
N GLU A 77 9.86 -12.84 7.42
CA GLU A 77 10.81 -13.53 8.31
C GLU A 77 10.09 -14.45 9.29
#